data_AF-A0AAE3VFZ4-F1
#
_entry.id   AF-A0AAE3VFZ4-F1
#
_cell.length_a   1.000
_cell.length_b   1.000
_cell.length_c   1.000
_cell.angle_alpha   90.00
_cell.angle_beta   90.00
_cell.angle_gamma   90.00
#
_symmetry.space_group_name_H-M   'P 1'
#
loop_
_entity.id
_entity.type
_entity.pdbx_description
1 polymer ?
#
loop_
_entity_poly.entity_id
_entity_poly.type
_entity_poly.pdbx_seq_one_letter_code
_entity_poly.pdbx_strand_id
1 'polypeptide(L)'
;MPRYFFNLLLAFALPAVFLCGCGKRSAPPYNRVRSQLIVSACDNISNDQTDAAIDDLQRLLDIDADNAFAEAALHHEQQRRLLVEANALIARADHVALRLWLDQVIHDGQAGPKLLAIRDVAPALAALADFLAHGPWQNATERQQALAKLDPFLPVLQQSVAFQAFYHTEKEQLAAMRSQEQRQTALRLLRELDHALFSGLRQRQAAILDEFATAVPGHPLQRYIMHLNAKTTTASLHAVLSATDKSIPAEEATLATALAATLQWSVLSQPVRLAIQKHCQLLPTTTSLCGAWLQARANHHPRHYQELFSYLHSLPSPPPLSKDLLQDYLNFVLLPKQAVTAWCWRSPAPGVTDFLARLKQVGETQPVASNKERP
;
A
#
# COMPACT_ATOMS: atom_id res chain seq x y z
N MET A 1 62.40 -79.36 46.17
CA MET A 1 62.60 -78.66 44.88
C MET A 1 61.88 -79.40 43.74
N PRO A 2 60.60 -79.09 43.45
CA PRO A 2 60.07 -79.37 42.11
C PRO A 2 59.09 -78.31 41.57
N ARG A 3 59.05 -77.10 42.15
CA ARG A 3 58.15 -76.01 41.70
C ARG A 3 58.78 -75.03 40.70
N TYR A 4 60.09 -75.11 40.48
CA TYR A 4 60.80 -74.26 39.51
C TYR A 4 60.92 -74.89 38.10
N PHE A 5 60.70 -76.19 37.96
CA PHE A 5 60.76 -76.88 36.65
C PHE A 5 59.46 -76.76 35.85
N PHE A 6 58.30 -76.67 36.51
CA PHE A 6 57.00 -76.56 35.83
C PHE A 6 56.78 -75.16 35.24
N ASN A 7 57.27 -74.11 35.91
CA ASN A 7 57.17 -72.73 35.40
C ASN A 7 58.14 -72.45 34.24
N LEU A 8 59.22 -73.22 34.09
CA LEU A 8 60.18 -73.06 32.99
C LEU A 8 59.70 -73.76 31.69
N LEU A 9 58.96 -74.87 31.81
CA LEU A 9 58.32 -75.53 30.66
C LEU A 9 57.10 -74.76 30.13
N LEU A 10 56.35 -74.07 31.00
CA LEU A 10 55.21 -73.23 30.57
C LEU A 10 55.66 -71.90 29.92
N ALA A 11 56.84 -71.39 30.30
CA ALA A 11 57.44 -70.18 29.72
C ALA A 11 58.03 -70.38 28.32
N PHE A 12 58.32 -71.62 27.90
CA PHE A 12 58.81 -71.95 26.56
C PHE A 12 57.75 -72.47 25.59
N ALA A 13 56.57 -72.87 26.07
CA ALA A 13 55.46 -73.30 25.22
C ALA A 13 54.55 -72.13 24.76
N LEU A 14 54.48 -71.04 25.53
CA LEU A 14 53.67 -69.85 25.21
C LEU A 14 54.24 -68.91 24.11
N PRO A 15 55.56 -68.79 23.87
CA PRO A 15 56.07 -68.01 22.74
C PRO A 15 55.98 -68.75 21.40
N ALA A 16 55.89 -70.08 21.41
CA ALA A 16 55.85 -70.89 20.18
C ALA A 16 54.48 -70.88 19.48
N VAL A 17 53.39 -70.58 20.21
CA VAL A 17 52.04 -70.41 19.63
C VAL A 17 51.83 -68.98 19.09
N PHE A 18 52.58 -67.99 19.57
CA PHE A 18 52.53 -66.61 19.06
C PHE A 18 53.40 -66.36 17.81
N LEU A 19 54.31 -67.28 17.46
CA LEU A 19 55.19 -67.14 16.29
C LEU A 19 54.72 -67.88 15.02
N CYS A 20 53.58 -68.57 15.07
CA CYS A 20 52.95 -69.22 13.91
C CYS A 20 51.63 -68.54 13.46
N GLY A 21 51.44 -67.25 13.77
CA GLY A 21 50.23 -66.49 13.44
C GLY A 21 50.40 -65.29 12.51
N CYS A 22 51.64 -64.91 12.15
CA CYS A 22 51.88 -63.86 11.16
C CYS A 22 51.97 -64.47 9.75
N GLY A 23 50.88 -65.09 9.31
CA GLY A 23 50.62 -65.18 7.88
C GLY A 23 50.49 -63.74 7.39
N LYS A 24 51.57 -63.17 6.83
CA LYS A 24 51.48 -61.95 6.04
C LYS A 24 50.34 -62.20 5.06
N ARG A 25 49.19 -61.55 5.26
CA ARG A 25 48.24 -61.36 4.16
C ARG A 25 49.08 -60.72 3.08
N SER A 26 49.37 -61.49 2.03
CA SER A 26 50.06 -60.96 0.86
C SER A 26 49.31 -59.69 0.49
N ALA A 27 50.04 -58.58 0.30
CA ALA A 27 49.40 -57.34 -0.13
C ALA A 27 48.54 -57.69 -1.35
N PRO A 28 47.27 -57.25 -1.40
CA PRO A 28 46.40 -57.58 -2.51
C PRO A 28 47.14 -57.24 -3.82
N PRO A 29 47.06 -58.10 -4.85
CA PRO A 29 47.80 -57.91 -6.08
C PRO A 29 47.51 -56.51 -6.64
N TYR A 30 48.57 -55.79 -7.00
CA TYR A 30 48.46 -54.44 -7.56
C TYR A 30 47.55 -54.47 -8.80
N ASN A 31 46.39 -53.82 -8.69
CA ASN A 31 45.44 -53.72 -9.79
C ASN A 31 45.64 -52.35 -10.47
N ARG A 32 46.35 -52.36 -11.61
CA ARG A 32 46.62 -51.16 -12.40
C ARG A 32 45.34 -50.44 -12.83
N VAL A 33 44.29 -51.19 -13.16
CA VAL A 33 42.99 -50.63 -13.58
C VAL A 33 42.34 -49.90 -12.42
N ARG A 34 42.37 -50.46 -11.22
CA ARG A 34 41.87 -49.81 -9.99
C ARG A 34 42.55 -48.45 -9.76
N SER A 35 43.87 -48.41 -9.81
CA SER A 35 44.61 -47.15 -9.62
C SER A 35 44.32 -46.12 -10.72
N GLN A 36 44.19 -46.56 -11.97
CA GLN A 36 43.86 -45.69 -13.09
C GLN A 36 42.45 -45.10 -12.98
N LEU A 37 41.45 -45.90 -12.59
CA LEU A 37 40.08 -45.43 -12.37
C LEU A 37 39.99 -44.43 -11.21
N ILE A 38 40.75 -44.62 -10.13
CA ILE A 38 40.80 -43.64 -9.02
C ILE A 38 41.39 -42.31 -9.50
N VAL A 39 42.50 -42.34 -10.23
CA VAL A 39 43.13 -41.11 -10.76
C VAL A 39 42.20 -40.42 -11.75
N SER A 40 41.63 -41.16 -12.71
CA SER A 40 40.69 -40.65 -13.70
C SER A 40 39.43 -40.04 -13.05
N ALA A 41 38.86 -40.71 -12.06
CA ALA A 41 37.72 -40.17 -11.30
C ALA A 41 38.07 -38.87 -10.58
N CYS A 42 39.22 -38.80 -9.90
CA CYS A 42 39.68 -37.57 -9.24
C CYS A 42 39.91 -36.43 -10.24
N ASP A 43 40.54 -36.72 -11.39
CA ASP A 43 40.76 -35.74 -12.45
C ASP A 43 39.42 -35.24 -13.01
N ASN A 44 38.47 -36.14 -13.29
CA ASN A 44 37.14 -35.78 -13.78
C ASN A 44 36.34 -34.95 -12.77
N ILE A 45 36.40 -35.29 -11.47
CA ILE A 45 35.78 -34.49 -10.40
C ILE A 45 36.37 -33.08 -10.36
N SER A 46 37.70 -32.96 -10.45
CA SER A 46 38.39 -31.65 -10.42
C SER A 46 38.10 -30.77 -11.64
N ASN A 47 37.80 -31.40 -12.78
CA ASN A 47 37.48 -30.73 -14.04
C ASN A 47 35.97 -30.56 -14.28
N ASP A 48 35.14 -30.76 -13.24
CA ASP A 48 33.67 -30.65 -13.29
C ASP A 48 32.99 -31.57 -14.32
N GLN A 49 33.65 -32.68 -14.68
CA GLN A 49 33.11 -33.70 -15.59
C GLN A 49 32.32 -34.76 -14.82
N THR A 50 31.18 -34.36 -14.25
CA THR A 50 30.40 -35.19 -13.32
C THR A 50 29.96 -36.55 -13.90
N ASP A 51 29.50 -36.61 -15.15
CA ASP A 51 29.07 -37.90 -15.74
C ASP A 51 30.26 -38.86 -15.96
N ALA A 52 31.41 -38.35 -16.42
CA ALA A 52 32.62 -39.15 -16.61
C ALA A 52 33.20 -39.64 -15.26
N ALA A 53 33.12 -38.82 -14.21
CA ALA A 53 33.48 -39.21 -12.86
C ALA A 53 32.57 -40.33 -12.33
N ILE A 54 31.25 -40.23 -12.54
CA ILE A 54 30.28 -41.26 -12.15
C ILE A 54 30.59 -42.60 -12.84
N ASP A 55 30.84 -42.59 -14.15
CA ASP A 55 31.16 -43.79 -14.92
C ASP A 55 32.43 -44.49 -14.40
N ASP A 56 33.49 -43.72 -14.11
CA ASP A 56 34.75 -44.26 -13.59
C ASP A 56 34.59 -44.83 -12.16
N LEU A 57 33.78 -44.19 -11.32
CA LEU A 57 33.49 -44.64 -9.95
C LEU A 57 32.60 -45.89 -9.93
N GLN A 58 31.64 -46.01 -10.85
CA GLN A 58 30.83 -47.23 -11.01
C GLN A 58 31.68 -48.41 -11.46
N ARG A 59 32.52 -48.23 -12.48
CA ARG A 59 33.47 -49.26 -12.92
C ARG A 59 34.44 -49.68 -11.81
N LEU A 60 34.81 -48.74 -10.94
CA LEU A 60 35.65 -49.02 -9.79
C LEU A 60 34.93 -49.89 -8.74
N LEU A 61 33.64 -49.66 -8.49
CA LEU A 61 32.81 -50.51 -7.62
C LEU A 61 32.50 -51.87 -8.24
N ASP A 62 32.36 -51.98 -9.56
CA ASP A 62 32.20 -53.26 -10.25
C ASP A 62 33.44 -54.17 -10.05
N ILE A 63 34.62 -53.57 -9.93
CA ILE A 63 35.90 -54.28 -9.71
C ILE A 63 36.17 -54.50 -8.22
N ASP A 64 35.79 -53.55 -7.36
CA ASP A 64 36.00 -53.59 -5.91
C ASP A 64 34.76 -53.04 -5.19
N ALA A 65 33.79 -53.93 -4.96
CA ALA A 65 32.48 -53.58 -4.40
C ALA A 65 32.56 -52.95 -3.00
N ASP A 66 33.58 -53.29 -2.21
CA ASP A 66 33.75 -52.79 -0.83
C ASP A 66 34.59 -51.50 -0.77
N ASN A 67 34.82 -50.84 -1.91
CA ASN A 67 35.59 -49.60 -1.96
C ASN A 67 34.80 -48.41 -1.41
N ALA A 68 34.94 -48.18 -0.10
CA ALA A 68 34.26 -47.09 0.62
C ALA A 68 34.52 -45.68 0.03
N PHE A 69 35.68 -45.43 -0.58
CA PHE A 69 35.94 -44.16 -1.27
C PHE A 69 35.08 -44.04 -2.52
N ALA A 70 35.03 -45.09 -3.34
CA ALA A 70 34.28 -45.09 -4.59
C ALA A 70 32.77 -44.93 -4.32
N GLU A 71 32.27 -45.61 -3.29
CA GLU A 71 30.87 -45.50 -2.85
C GLU A 71 30.53 -44.06 -2.39
N ALA A 72 31.33 -43.49 -1.50
CA ALA A 72 31.11 -42.13 -0.99
C ALA A 72 31.24 -41.05 -2.08
N ALA A 73 32.25 -41.17 -2.95
CA ALA A 73 32.47 -40.25 -4.06
C ALA A 73 31.36 -40.36 -5.11
N LEU A 74 30.89 -41.58 -5.41
CA LEU A 74 29.78 -41.81 -6.34
C LEU A 74 28.50 -41.16 -5.82
N HIS A 75 28.20 -41.35 -4.53
CA HIS A 75 27.05 -40.71 -3.91
C HIS A 75 27.15 -39.17 -3.98
N HIS A 76 28.34 -38.61 -3.70
CA HIS A 76 28.57 -37.17 -3.81
C HIS A 76 28.34 -36.63 -5.23
N GLU A 77 28.92 -37.28 -6.26
CA GLU A 77 28.77 -36.83 -7.65
C GLU A 77 27.33 -37.01 -8.17
N GLN A 78 26.62 -38.05 -7.74
CA GLN A 78 25.19 -38.21 -8.02
C GLN A 78 24.38 -37.06 -7.42
N GLN A 79 24.64 -36.66 -6.17
CA GLN A 79 23.99 -35.48 -5.56
C GLN A 79 24.35 -34.19 -6.31
N ARG A 80 25.61 -34.05 -6.74
CA ARG A 80 26.05 -32.90 -7.53
C ARG A 80 25.30 -32.80 -8.85
N ARG A 81 25.15 -33.90 -9.59
CA ARG A 81 24.39 -33.96 -10.84
C ARG A 81 22.94 -33.53 -10.65
N LEU A 82 22.27 -34.05 -9.62
CA LEU A 82 20.90 -33.66 -9.30
C LEU A 82 20.79 -32.16 -8.98
N LEU A 83 21.74 -31.58 -8.24
CA LEU A 83 21.77 -30.14 -7.98
C LEU A 83 21.98 -29.30 -9.24
N VAL A 84 22.81 -29.77 -10.19
CA VAL A 84 23.00 -29.10 -11.49
C VAL A 84 21.69 -29.07 -12.28
N GLU A 85 20.96 -30.20 -12.33
CA GLU A 85 19.67 -30.28 -13.01
C GLU A 85 18.63 -29.35 -12.36
N ALA A 86 18.54 -29.36 -11.02
CA ALA A 86 17.65 -28.45 -10.30
C ALA A 86 17.96 -26.98 -10.61
N ASN A 87 19.23 -26.59 -10.61
CA ASN A 87 19.66 -25.23 -10.96
C ASN A 87 19.34 -24.87 -12.42
N ALA A 88 19.46 -25.82 -13.35
CA ALA A 88 19.09 -25.60 -14.75
C ALA A 88 17.58 -25.36 -14.91
N LEU A 89 16.74 -26.10 -14.18
CA LEU A 89 15.29 -25.91 -14.17
C LEU A 89 14.89 -24.57 -13.55
N ILE A 90 15.55 -24.17 -12.44
CA ILE A 90 15.37 -22.85 -11.82
C ILE A 90 15.78 -21.73 -12.79
N ALA A 91 16.92 -21.86 -13.47
CA ALA A 91 17.43 -20.86 -14.41
C ALA A 91 16.51 -20.65 -15.62
N ARG A 92 15.78 -21.70 -16.04
CA ARG A 92 14.78 -21.63 -17.11
C ARG A 92 13.42 -21.09 -16.64
N ALA A 93 13.27 -20.81 -15.34
CA ALA A 93 12.00 -20.45 -14.71
C ALA A 93 10.87 -21.48 -14.92
N ASP A 94 11.23 -22.76 -15.13
CA ASP A 94 10.26 -23.83 -15.33
C ASP A 94 9.90 -24.48 -14.00
N HIS A 95 9.07 -23.78 -13.22
CA HIS A 95 8.68 -24.19 -11.87
C HIS A 95 7.81 -25.47 -11.86
N VAL A 96 7.11 -25.75 -12.97
CA VAL A 96 6.29 -26.96 -13.14
C VAL A 96 7.22 -28.16 -13.35
N ALA A 97 8.16 -28.06 -14.28
CA ALA A 97 9.15 -29.12 -14.49
C ALA A 97 10.01 -29.37 -13.24
N LEU A 98 10.44 -28.30 -12.55
CA LEU A 98 11.18 -28.41 -11.29
C LEU A 98 10.39 -29.19 -10.23
N ARG A 99 9.10 -28.90 -10.07
CA ARG A 99 8.25 -29.60 -9.10
C ARG A 99 8.11 -31.08 -9.44
N LEU A 100 7.74 -31.41 -10.68
CA LEU A 100 7.57 -32.79 -11.13
C LEU A 100 8.86 -33.59 -10.99
N TRP A 101 9.99 -32.98 -11.36
CA TRP A 101 11.31 -33.58 -11.23
C TRP A 101 11.71 -33.81 -9.76
N LEU A 102 11.47 -32.84 -8.87
CA LEU A 102 11.74 -32.99 -7.43
C LEU A 102 10.87 -34.09 -6.80
N ASP A 103 9.58 -34.14 -7.13
CA ASP A 103 8.66 -35.17 -6.62
C ASP A 103 9.15 -36.57 -7.01
N GLN A 104 9.65 -36.75 -8.24
CA GLN A 104 10.23 -38.01 -8.71
C GLN A 104 11.53 -38.36 -7.96
N VAL A 105 12.48 -37.43 -7.85
CA VAL A 105 13.78 -37.67 -7.17
C VAL A 105 13.60 -37.99 -5.68
N ILE A 106 12.60 -37.38 -5.04
CA ILE A 106 12.23 -37.67 -3.64
C ILE A 106 11.59 -39.05 -3.54
N HIS A 107 10.67 -39.39 -4.44
CA HIS A 107 10.01 -40.70 -4.47
C HIS A 107 11.02 -41.84 -4.63
N ASP A 108 12.02 -41.64 -5.50
CA ASP A 108 13.08 -42.62 -5.77
C ASP A 108 14.12 -42.73 -4.64
N GLY A 109 13.97 -41.95 -3.56
CA GLY A 109 14.88 -41.97 -2.41
C GLY A 109 16.27 -41.38 -2.68
N GLN A 110 16.43 -40.66 -3.79
CA GLN A 110 17.70 -40.09 -4.24
C GLN A 110 17.94 -38.67 -3.71
N ALA A 111 16.95 -38.04 -3.09
CA ALA A 111 17.04 -36.68 -2.59
C ALA A 111 17.92 -36.57 -1.33
N GLY A 112 19.13 -36.00 -1.48
CA GLY A 112 19.95 -35.61 -0.33
C GLY A 112 19.43 -34.35 0.38
N PRO A 113 20.02 -33.98 1.53
CA PRO A 113 19.54 -32.89 2.38
C PRO A 113 19.50 -31.52 1.66
N LYS A 114 20.42 -31.27 0.72
CA LYS A 114 20.44 -30.03 -0.07
C LYS A 114 19.27 -29.95 -1.06
N LEU A 115 18.87 -31.08 -1.67
CA LEU A 115 17.73 -31.13 -2.59
C LEU A 115 16.40 -31.03 -1.82
N LEU A 116 16.32 -31.65 -0.64
CA LEU A 116 15.16 -31.51 0.23
C LEU A 116 14.95 -30.07 0.70
N ALA A 117 16.04 -29.32 0.90
CA ALA A 117 15.98 -27.90 1.27
C ALA A 117 15.38 -27.01 0.17
N ILE A 118 15.45 -27.41 -1.10
CA ILE A 118 14.88 -26.65 -2.23
C ILE A 118 13.46 -27.09 -2.61
N ARG A 119 12.88 -28.09 -1.93
CA ARG A 119 11.52 -28.58 -2.19
C ARG A 119 10.49 -27.45 -2.18
N ASP A 120 10.63 -26.54 -1.23
CA ASP A 120 9.69 -25.45 -1.03
C ASP A 120 9.98 -24.23 -1.94
N VAL A 121 11.08 -24.28 -2.72
CA VAL A 121 11.45 -23.22 -3.69
C VAL A 121 10.55 -23.26 -4.92
N ALA A 122 10.25 -24.44 -5.47
CA ALA A 122 9.38 -24.58 -6.63
C ALA A 122 7.97 -23.96 -6.43
N PRO A 123 7.22 -24.29 -5.36
CA PRO A 123 5.92 -23.68 -5.12
C PRO A 123 6.02 -22.17 -4.80
N ALA A 124 7.10 -21.75 -4.14
CA ALA A 124 7.34 -20.33 -3.85
C ALA A 124 7.55 -19.50 -5.13
N LEU A 125 8.35 -20.01 -6.07
CA LEU A 125 8.59 -19.36 -7.36
C LEU A 125 7.34 -19.37 -8.25
N ALA A 126 6.55 -20.46 -8.23
CA ALA A 126 5.26 -20.50 -8.92
C ALA A 126 4.30 -19.42 -8.40
N ALA A 127 4.19 -19.27 -7.08
CA ALA A 127 3.35 -18.21 -6.48
C ALA A 127 3.84 -16.80 -6.84
N LEU A 128 5.16 -16.59 -6.93
CA LEU A 128 5.73 -15.33 -7.40
C LEU A 128 5.45 -15.07 -8.88
N ALA A 129 5.57 -16.09 -9.74
CA ALA A 129 5.25 -16.00 -11.15
C ALA A 129 3.76 -15.65 -11.35
N ASP A 130 2.87 -16.29 -10.60
CA ASP A 130 1.44 -15.96 -10.58
C ASP A 130 1.22 -14.51 -10.17
N PHE A 131 1.87 -14.03 -9.11
CA PHE A 131 1.78 -12.63 -8.69
C PHE A 131 2.18 -11.66 -9.81
N LEU A 132 3.29 -11.93 -10.50
CA LEU A 132 3.80 -11.09 -11.57
C LEU A 132 2.91 -11.11 -12.81
N ALA A 133 2.29 -12.26 -13.13
CA ALA A 133 1.41 -12.41 -14.29
C ALA A 133 0.08 -11.66 -14.16
N HIS A 134 -0.41 -11.41 -12.94
CA HIS A 134 -1.68 -10.74 -12.69
C HIS A 134 -1.58 -9.21 -12.58
N GLY A 135 -0.36 -8.65 -12.52
CA GLY A 135 -0.15 -7.19 -12.52
C GLY A 135 -0.42 -6.57 -13.90
N PRO A 136 -0.85 -5.28 -13.98
CA PRO A 136 -1.01 -4.30 -12.91
C PRO A 136 -2.34 -4.39 -12.14
N TRP A 137 -2.30 -4.07 -10.84
CA TRP A 137 -3.45 -4.13 -9.91
C TRP A 137 -4.38 -2.92 -10.06
N GLN A 138 -5.70 -3.12 -9.96
CA GLN A 138 -6.67 -2.02 -10.11
C GLN A 138 -6.79 -1.17 -8.85
N ASN A 139 -6.72 -1.80 -7.68
CA ASN A 139 -6.87 -1.15 -6.38
C ASN A 139 -5.96 -1.77 -5.32
N ALA A 140 -5.84 -1.09 -4.19
CA ALA A 140 -4.98 -1.50 -3.08
C ALA A 140 -5.44 -2.82 -2.45
N THR A 141 -6.75 -3.10 -2.43
CA THR A 141 -7.29 -4.34 -1.84
C THR A 141 -6.86 -5.57 -2.64
N GLU A 142 -7.00 -5.54 -3.97
CA GLU A 142 -6.54 -6.61 -4.86
C GLU A 142 -5.04 -6.86 -4.70
N ARG A 143 -4.23 -5.80 -4.71
CA ARG A 143 -2.78 -5.89 -4.53
C ARG A 143 -2.42 -6.48 -3.16
N GLN A 144 -3.11 -6.06 -2.09
CA GLN A 144 -2.90 -6.62 -0.75
C GLN A 144 -3.24 -8.11 -0.72
N GLN A 145 -4.36 -8.51 -1.31
CA GLN A 145 -4.76 -9.91 -1.36
C GLN A 145 -3.74 -10.74 -2.15
N ALA A 146 -3.22 -10.21 -3.26
CA ALA A 146 -2.18 -10.87 -4.03
C ALA A 146 -0.86 -11.00 -3.25
N LEU A 147 -0.44 -9.95 -2.54
CA LEU A 147 0.74 -10.02 -1.67
C LEU A 147 0.56 -11.02 -0.52
N ALA A 148 -0.65 -11.11 0.06
CA ALA A 148 -0.95 -12.07 1.11
C ALA A 148 -0.85 -13.53 0.65
N LYS A 149 -1.04 -13.82 -0.65
CA LYS A 149 -0.80 -15.16 -1.21
C LYS A 149 0.68 -15.56 -1.16
N LEU A 150 1.60 -14.60 -1.09
CA LEU A 150 3.04 -14.86 -0.94
C LEU A 150 3.45 -15.12 0.52
N ASP A 151 2.61 -14.77 1.51
CA ASP A 151 2.94 -14.88 2.94
C ASP A 151 3.45 -16.27 3.36
N PRO A 152 2.84 -17.40 2.92
CA PRO A 152 3.33 -18.74 3.27
C PRO A 152 4.74 -19.04 2.73
N PHE A 153 5.15 -18.35 1.66
CA PHE A 153 6.40 -18.61 0.94
C PHE A 153 7.51 -17.60 1.28
N LEU A 154 7.21 -16.58 2.09
CA LEU A 154 8.19 -15.56 2.50
C LEU A 154 9.48 -16.13 3.09
N PRO A 155 9.48 -17.17 3.95
CA PRO A 155 10.73 -17.71 4.51
C PRO A 155 11.71 -18.22 3.46
N VAL A 156 11.21 -18.68 2.31
CA VAL A 156 12.01 -19.17 1.19
C VAL A 156 12.40 -18.00 0.28
N LEU A 157 11.43 -17.18 -0.12
CA LEU A 157 11.65 -16.08 -1.06
C LEU A 157 12.59 -15.00 -0.47
N GLN A 158 12.48 -14.71 0.82
CA GLN A 158 13.32 -13.72 1.51
C GLN A 158 14.80 -14.13 1.61
N GLN A 159 15.18 -15.35 1.24
CA GLN A 159 16.61 -15.70 1.11
C GLN A 159 17.27 -14.96 -0.05
N SER A 160 16.50 -14.48 -1.03
CA SER A 160 16.99 -13.67 -2.15
C SER A 160 16.97 -12.18 -1.83
N VAL A 161 18.14 -11.53 -1.93
CA VAL A 161 18.26 -10.06 -1.79
C VAL A 161 17.42 -9.33 -2.84
N ALA A 162 17.34 -9.86 -4.06
CA ALA A 162 16.51 -9.28 -5.13
C ALA A 162 15.03 -9.33 -4.78
N PHE A 163 14.56 -10.44 -4.19
CA PHE A 163 13.18 -10.55 -3.74
C PHE A 163 12.89 -9.62 -2.56
N GLN A 164 13.81 -9.47 -1.60
CA GLN A 164 13.63 -8.52 -0.49
C GLN A 164 13.42 -7.09 -0.99
N ALA A 165 14.24 -6.64 -1.96
CA ALA A 165 14.10 -5.32 -2.57
C ALA A 165 12.76 -5.19 -3.31
N PHE A 166 12.41 -6.18 -4.15
CA PHE A 166 11.12 -6.23 -4.84
C PHE A 166 9.94 -6.14 -3.86
N TYR A 167 9.92 -6.97 -2.83
CA TYR A 167 8.83 -7.03 -1.86
C TYR A 167 8.71 -5.74 -1.03
N HIS A 168 9.83 -5.07 -0.77
CA HIS A 168 9.82 -3.74 -0.16
C HIS A 168 9.15 -2.71 -1.08
N THR A 169 9.56 -2.65 -2.35
CA THR A 169 8.95 -1.77 -3.36
C THR A 169 7.45 -2.05 -3.51
N GLU A 170 7.03 -3.31 -3.54
CA GLU A 170 5.63 -3.70 -3.62
C GLU A 170 4.81 -3.18 -2.43
N LYS A 171 5.38 -3.22 -1.21
CA LYS A 171 4.75 -2.66 -0.01
C LYS A 171 4.63 -1.13 -0.07
N GLU A 172 5.66 -0.44 -0.55
CA GLU A 172 5.64 1.01 -0.73
C GLU A 172 4.57 1.42 -1.75
N GLN A 173 4.50 0.71 -2.88
CA GLN A 173 3.47 0.99 -3.89
C GLN A 173 2.06 0.68 -3.37
N LEU A 174 1.86 -0.37 -2.58
CA LEU A 174 0.59 -0.63 -1.90
C LEU A 174 0.20 0.53 -0.96
N ALA A 175 1.15 1.04 -0.17
CA ALA A 175 0.91 2.18 0.71
C ALA A 175 0.55 3.45 -0.07
N ALA A 176 1.22 3.71 -1.19
CA ALA A 176 0.91 4.81 -2.09
C ALA A 176 -0.49 4.67 -2.69
N MET A 177 -0.89 3.48 -3.17
CA MET A 177 -2.24 3.23 -3.69
C MET A 177 -3.31 3.49 -2.63
N ARG A 178 -3.13 2.99 -1.40
CA ARG A 178 -4.08 3.25 -0.30
C ARG A 178 -4.24 4.74 0.00
N SER A 179 -3.12 5.46 0.08
CA SER A 179 -3.13 6.91 0.31
C SER A 179 -3.87 7.66 -0.80
N GLN A 180 -3.64 7.27 -2.06
CA GLN A 180 -4.33 7.84 -3.21
C GLN A 180 -5.84 7.56 -3.19
N GLU A 181 -6.26 6.32 -2.93
CA GLU A 181 -7.67 5.93 -2.85
C GLU A 181 -8.40 6.63 -1.70
N GLN A 182 -7.76 6.72 -0.53
CA GLN A 182 -8.30 7.43 0.62
C GLN A 182 -8.49 8.92 0.32
N ARG A 183 -7.52 9.55 -0.36
CA ARG A 183 -7.61 10.95 -0.77
C ARG A 183 -8.67 11.19 -1.84
N GLN A 184 -8.80 10.29 -2.82
CA GLN A 184 -9.90 10.36 -3.81
C GLN A 184 -11.26 10.25 -3.13
N THR A 185 -11.39 9.37 -2.15
CA THR A 185 -12.60 9.21 -1.34
C THR A 185 -12.90 10.47 -0.54
N ALA A 186 -11.90 11.05 0.13
CA ALA A 186 -12.03 12.30 0.86
C ALA A 186 -12.53 13.44 -0.03
N LEU A 187 -11.90 13.66 -1.19
CA LEU A 187 -12.28 14.72 -2.13
C LEU A 187 -13.69 14.51 -2.69
N ARG A 188 -14.07 13.27 -3.03
CA ARG A 188 -15.43 12.96 -3.48
C ARG A 188 -16.44 13.38 -2.41
N LEU A 189 -16.25 12.91 -1.17
CA LEU A 189 -17.18 13.19 -0.08
C LEU A 189 -17.21 14.67 0.33
N LEU A 190 -16.07 15.37 0.31
CA LEU A 190 -16.03 16.82 0.55
C LEU A 190 -16.85 17.58 -0.50
N ARG A 191 -16.77 17.20 -1.77
CA ARG A 191 -17.56 17.82 -2.86
C ARG A 191 -19.05 17.51 -2.73
N GLU A 192 -19.40 16.28 -2.39
CA GLU A 192 -20.80 15.91 -2.11
C GLU A 192 -21.35 16.69 -0.91
N LEU A 193 -20.55 16.86 0.14
CA LEU A 193 -20.91 17.65 1.31
C LEU A 193 -21.06 19.13 0.97
N ASP A 194 -20.16 19.69 0.16
CA ASP A 194 -20.24 21.07 -0.36
C ASP A 194 -21.57 21.32 -1.07
N HIS A 195 -21.96 20.40 -1.95
CA HIS A 195 -23.22 20.47 -2.68
C HIS A 195 -24.43 20.34 -1.75
N ALA A 196 -24.40 19.38 -0.81
CA ALA A 196 -25.49 19.13 0.12
C ALA A 196 -25.68 20.30 1.12
N LEU A 197 -24.58 20.90 1.58
CA LEU A 197 -24.59 22.08 2.46
C LEU A 197 -25.16 23.29 1.74
N PHE A 198 -24.63 23.60 0.55
CA PHE A 198 -25.10 24.72 -0.25
C PHE A 198 -26.60 24.61 -0.60
N SER A 199 -27.06 23.40 -0.88
CA SER A 199 -28.45 23.09 -1.23
C SER A 199 -29.40 22.99 -0.02
N GLY A 200 -28.87 22.98 1.21
CA GLY A 200 -29.68 22.83 2.42
C GLY A 200 -30.28 21.43 2.65
N LEU A 201 -29.69 20.38 2.05
CA LEU A 201 -30.17 18.99 2.15
C LEU A 201 -29.73 18.32 3.47
N ARG A 202 -30.35 18.70 4.59
CA ARG A 202 -29.93 18.29 5.96
C ARG A 202 -29.76 16.78 6.17
N GLN A 203 -30.68 15.95 5.67
CA GLN A 203 -30.58 14.49 5.81
C GLN A 203 -29.36 13.93 5.05
N ARG A 204 -29.10 14.44 3.84
CA ARG A 204 -27.93 14.03 3.05
C ARG A 204 -26.62 14.51 3.67
N GLN A 205 -26.60 15.71 4.26
CA GLN A 205 -25.44 16.23 4.99
C GLN A 205 -25.03 15.29 6.14
N ALA A 206 -25.99 14.90 7.00
CA ALA A 206 -25.71 13.98 8.11
C ALA A 206 -25.16 12.64 7.62
N ALA A 207 -25.80 12.04 6.61
CA ALA A 207 -25.34 10.78 6.02
C ALA A 207 -23.91 10.87 5.45
N ILE A 208 -23.57 11.96 4.76
CA ILE A 208 -22.21 12.16 4.22
C ILE A 208 -21.20 12.35 5.35
N LEU A 209 -21.55 13.05 6.43
CA LEU A 209 -20.65 13.22 7.57
C LEU A 209 -20.36 11.90 8.28
N ASP A 210 -21.36 11.02 8.41
CA ASP A 210 -21.18 9.67 8.98
C ASP A 210 -20.32 8.78 8.05
N GLU A 211 -20.58 8.82 6.74
CA GLU A 211 -19.74 8.14 5.73
C GLU A 211 -18.30 8.66 5.75
N PHE A 212 -18.12 9.98 5.87
CA PHE A 212 -16.79 10.60 5.96
C PHE A 212 -16.04 10.17 7.21
N ALA A 213 -16.74 10.08 8.34
CA ALA A 213 -16.15 9.68 9.61
C ALA A 213 -15.61 8.24 9.59
N THR A 214 -16.30 7.36 8.87
CA THR A 214 -15.93 5.95 8.72
C THR A 214 -14.89 5.71 7.63
N ALA A 215 -15.02 6.37 6.48
CA ALA A 215 -14.15 6.14 5.31
C ALA A 215 -12.79 6.86 5.41
N VAL A 216 -12.73 8.04 6.05
CA VAL A 216 -11.51 8.85 6.14
C VAL A 216 -11.26 9.30 7.58
N PRO A 217 -10.95 8.34 8.49
CA PRO A 217 -10.68 8.67 9.87
C PRO A 217 -9.43 9.56 9.99
N GLY A 218 -9.47 10.54 10.89
CA GLY A 218 -8.36 11.45 11.14
C GLY A 218 -8.26 12.64 10.18
N HIS A 219 -9.11 12.72 9.15
CA HIS A 219 -9.12 13.89 8.27
C HIS A 219 -9.53 15.17 9.03
N PRO A 220 -8.88 16.32 8.78
CA PRO A 220 -9.00 17.55 9.57
C PRO A 220 -10.40 18.15 9.61
N LEU A 221 -11.27 17.82 8.65
CA LEU A 221 -12.69 18.21 8.65
C LEU A 221 -13.36 17.91 10.01
N GLN A 222 -13.15 16.72 10.58
CA GLN A 222 -13.78 16.33 11.85
C GLN A 222 -13.32 17.24 13.00
N ARG A 223 -12.01 17.51 13.06
CA ARG A 223 -11.41 18.43 14.01
C ARG A 223 -11.98 19.84 13.86
N TYR A 224 -12.11 20.33 12.62
CA TYR A 224 -12.69 21.64 12.35
C TYR A 224 -14.15 21.72 12.81
N ILE A 225 -14.97 20.72 12.51
CA ILE A 225 -16.38 20.67 12.96
C ILE A 225 -16.46 20.67 14.49
N MET A 226 -15.60 19.92 15.17
CA MET A 226 -15.62 19.80 16.64
C MET A 226 -15.20 21.09 17.36
N HIS A 227 -14.20 21.80 16.82
CA HIS A 227 -13.61 22.98 17.49
C HIS A 227 -14.20 24.31 17.05
N LEU A 228 -14.94 24.36 15.94
CA LEU A 228 -15.67 25.55 15.50
C LEU A 228 -17.02 25.61 16.21
N ASN A 229 -17.19 26.57 17.12
CA ASN A 229 -18.42 26.82 17.85
C ASN A 229 -18.51 28.30 18.27
N ALA A 230 -19.55 28.66 19.03
CA ALA A 230 -19.77 30.04 19.48
C ALA A 230 -18.64 30.63 20.33
N LYS A 231 -17.88 29.79 21.04
CA LYS A 231 -16.80 30.21 21.94
C LYS A 231 -15.42 30.24 21.28
N THR A 232 -15.31 29.85 20.01
CA THR A 232 -14.04 29.87 19.29
C THR A 232 -13.51 31.30 19.20
N THR A 233 -12.24 31.50 19.58
CA THR A 233 -11.52 32.77 19.40
C THR A 233 -10.68 32.74 18.14
N THR A 234 -10.21 33.89 17.65
CA THR A 234 -9.28 33.96 16.51
C THR A 234 -7.96 33.23 16.79
N ALA A 235 -7.46 33.27 18.03
CA ALA A 235 -6.28 32.52 18.45
C ALA A 235 -6.52 31.00 18.41
N SER A 236 -7.67 30.54 18.92
CA SER A 236 -8.06 29.13 18.87
C SER A 236 -8.27 28.65 17.42
N LEU A 237 -8.89 29.46 16.57
CA LEU A 237 -9.00 29.18 15.14
C LEU A 237 -7.61 29.03 14.51
N HIS A 238 -6.70 29.95 14.78
CA HIS A 238 -5.35 29.88 14.22
C HIS A 238 -4.62 28.61 14.67
N ALA A 239 -4.73 28.22 15.95
CA ALA A 239 -4.17 26.97 16.46
C ALA A 239 -4.77 25.73 15.78
N VAL A 240 -6.09 25.72 15.53
CA VAL A 240 -6.77 24.62 14.85
C VAL A 240 -6.35 24.51 13.37
N LEU A 241 -6.17 25.65 12.68
CA LEU A 241 -5.73 25.69 11.29
C LEU A 241 -4.23 25.40 11.14
N SER A 242 -3.39 25.85 12.09
CA SER A 242 -1.93 25.67 12.07
C SER A 242 -1.47 24.29 12.54
N ALA A 243 -2.35 23.51 13.17
CA ALA A 243 -2.15 22.08 13.42
C ALA A 243 -2.23 21.27 12.12
N THR A 244 -1.54 21.72 11.07
CA THR A 244 -1.57 21.18 9.72
C THR A 244 -1.02 19.77 9.69
N ASP A 245 -1.78 18.89 9.07
CA ASP A 245 -1.26 17.60 8.66
C ASP A 245 -0.51 17.81 7.34
N LYS A 246 0.83 17.68 7.36
CA LYS A 246 1.68 17.96 6.18
C LYS A 246 1.36 17.03 5.00
N SER A 247 0.64 15.94 5.26
CA SER A 247 0.17 14.97 4.27
C SER A 247 -1.00 15.48 3.43
N ILE A 248 -1.71 16.53 3.88
CA ILE A 248 -2.93 17.02 3.24
C ILE A 248 -2.64 18.30 2.45
N PRO A 249 -3.06 18.38 1.18
CA PRO A 249 -2.90 19.58 0.37
C PRO A 249 -3.64 20.78 0.98
N ALA A 250 -3.07 21.97 0.80
CA ALA A 250 -3.69 23.21 1.26
C ALA A 250 -5.12 23.38 0.74
N GLU A 251 -5.38 23.09 -0.55
CA GLU A 251 -6.73 23.22 -1.14
C GLU A 251 -7.79 22.36 -0.45
N GLU A 252 -7.44 21.11 -0.13
CA GLU A 252 -8.33 20.16 0.56
C GLU A 252 -8.61 20.62 2.00
N ALA A 253 -7.57 21.08 2.70
CA ALA A 253 -7.71 21.64 4.04
C ALA A 253 -8.56 22.93 4.06
N THR A 254 -8.39 23.81 3.07
CA THR A 254 -9.18 25.03 2.96
C THR A 254 -10.64 24.74 2.59
N LEU A 255 -10.90 23.76 1.71
CA LEU A 255 -12.26 23.26 1.46
C LEU A 255 -12.89 22.73 2.75
N ALA A 256 -12.20 21.87 3.49
CA ALA A 256 -12.69 21.33 4.75
C ALA A 256 -13.01 22.43 5.78
N THR A 257 -12.18 23.48 5.83
CA THR A 257 -12.42 24.66 6.68
C THR A 257 -13.70 25.39 6.27
N ALA A 258 -13.93 25.60 4.96
CA ALA A 258 -15.14 26.24 4.45
C ALA A 258 -16.40 25.43 4.78
N LEU A 259 -16.36 24.10 4.63
CA LEU A 259 -17.51 23.23 4.95
C LEU A 259 -17.84 23.24 6.44
N ALA A 260 -16.83 23.10 7.31
CA ALA A 260 -17.00 23.16 8.75
C ALA A 260 -17.52 24.54 9.21
N ALA A 261 -17.01 25.62 8.63
CA ALA A 261 -17.48 26.97 8.91
C ALA A 261 -18.92 27.19 8.45
N THR A 262 -19.32 26.62 7.32
CA THR A 262 -20.70 26.72 6.80
C THR A 262 -21.69 26.00 7.71
N LEU A 263 -21.33 24.82 8.21
CA LEU A 263 -22.11 24.06 9.19
C LEU A 263 -22.37 24.85 10.49
N GLN A 264 -21.38 25.61 10.95
CA GLN A 264 -21.42 26.32 12.25
C GLN A 264 -21.67 27.84 12.09
N TRP A 265 -21.95 28.33 10.88
CA TRP A 265 -21.85 29.76 10.56
C TRP A 265 -22.67 30.66 11.50
N SER A 266 -23.90 30.26 11.81
CA SER A 266 -24.85 31.02 12.62
C SER A 266 -24.35 31.26 14.05
N VAL A 267 -23.54 30.34 14.60
CA VAL A 267 -23.03 30.43 15.97
C VAL A 267 -21.68 31.11 16.08
N LEU A 268 -20.91 31.22 14.98
CA LEU A 268 -19.57 31.83 15.01
C LEU A 268 -19.61 33.33 15.31
N SER A 269 -18.62 33.83 16.06
CA SER A 269 -18.43 35.26 16.30
C SER A 269 -17.96 36.00 15.04
N GLN A 270 -18.28 37.29 14.91
CA GLN A 270 -17.89 38.10 13.76
C GLN A 270 -16.37 38.12 13.49
N PRO A 271 -15.47 38.24 14.49
CA PRO A 271 -14.03 38.19 14.26
C PRO A 271 -13.57 36.85 13.66
N VAL A 272 -14.17 35.73 14.09
CA VAL A 272 -13.87 34.40 13.56
C VAL A 272 -14.37 34.25 12.13
N ARG A 273 -15.59 34.71 11.82
CA ARG A 273 -16.13 34.71 10.46
C ARG A 273 -15.22 35.46 9.47
N LEU A 274 -14.71 36.62 9.87
CA LEU A 274 -13.76 37.41 9.06
C LEU A 274 -12.40 36.71 8.89
N ALA A 275 -11.90 36.06 9.94
CA ALA A 275 -10.65 35.31 9.87
C ALA A 275 -10.76 34.07 8.94
N ILE A 276 -11.88 33.35 9.02
CA ILE A 276 -12.18 32.23 8.11
C ILE A 276 -12.29 32.75 6.67
N GLN A 277 -12.97 33.88 6.44
CA GLN A 277 -13.04 34.47 5.12
C GLN A 277 -11.65 34.75 4.54
N LYS A 278 -10.76 35.39 5.30
CA LYS A 278 -9.37 35.64 4.86
C LYS A 278 -8.64 34.35 4.52
N HIS A 279 -8.87 33.28 5.29
CA HIS A 279 -8.30 31.97 5.00
C HIS A 279 -8.87 31.37 3.69
N CYS A 280 -10.18 31.51 3.46
CA CYS A 280 -10.86 30.99 2.27
C CYS A 280 -10.71 31.88 1.02
N GLN A 281 -10.24 33.12 1.13
CA GLN A 281 -9.91 33.99 -0.01
C GLN A 281 -8.77 33.42 -0.86
N LEU A 282 -7.99 32.49 -0.31
CA LEU A 282 -6.92 31.77 -1.00
C LEU A 282 -7.44 30.64 -1.91
N LEU A 283 -8.74 30.29 -1.82
CA LEU A 283 -9.33 29.33 -2.75
C LEU A 283 -9.55 30.02 -4.11
N PRO A 284 -9.15 29.39 -5.23
CA PRO A 284 -9.66 29.79 -6.53
C PRO A 284 -11.20 29.78 -6.48
N THR A 285 -11.83 30.84 -6.98
CA THR A 285 -13.29 31.09 -6.91
C THR A 285 -14.15 30.01 -7.57
N THR A 286 -13.54 29.02 -8.25
CA THR A 286 -14.20 27.99 -9.05
C THR A 286 -14.36 26.63 -8.37
N THR A 287 -13.96 26.44 -7.11
CA THR A 287 -13.85 25.08 -6.53
C THR A 287 -14.84 24.73 -5.41
N SER A 288 -15.52 25.69 -4.78
CA SER A 288 -16.47 25.41 -3.69
C SER A 288 -17.66 26.36 -3.67
N LEU A 289 -18.87 25.78 -3.66
CA LEU A 289 -20.13 26.49 -3.54
C LEU A 289 -20.28 27.12 -2.15
N CYS A 290 -19.94 26.39 -1.10
CA CYS A 290 -19.96 26.89 0.27
C CYS A 290 -18.90 27.98 0.47
N GLY A 291 -17.70 27.82 -0.09
CA GLY A 291 -16.65 28.85 -0.06
C GLY A 291 -17.13 30.18 -0.65
N ALA A 292 -17.71 30.14 -1.86
CA ALA A 292 -18.29 31.32 -2.50
C ALA A 292 -19.46 31.91 -1.69
N TRP A 293 -20.31 31.07 -1.10
CA TRP A 293 -21.39 31.52 -0.23
C TRP A 293 -20.89 32.19 1.05
N LEU A 294 -19.84 31.66 1.69
CA LEU A 294 -19.22 32.26 2.87
C LEU A 294 -18.63 33.64 2.57
N GLN A 295 -18.02 33.82 1.39
CA GLN A 295 -17.52 35.13 0.95
C GLN A 295 -18.65 36.15 0.85
N ALA A 296 -19.82 35.76 0.31
CA ALA A 296 -20.99 36.62 0.27
C ALA A 296 -21.57 36.92 1.67
N ARG A 297 -21.60 35.92 2.56
CA ARG A 297 -22.14 36.03 3.92
C ARG A 297 -21.29 36.86 4.87
N ALA A 298 -19.98 36.92 4.70
CA ALA A 298 -19.09 37.56 5.68
C ALA A 298 -19.36 39.07 5.83
N ASN A 299 -19.61 39.74 4.71
CA ASN A 299 -19.82 41.20 4.67
C ASN A 299 -21.24 41.59 4.23
N HIS A 300 -22.07 40.60 3.85
CA HIS A 300 -23.40 40.80 3.28
C HIS A 300 -23.44 41.82 2.13
N HIS A 301 -22.34 41.93 1.37
CA HIS A 301 -22.20 42.95 0.33
C HIS A 301 -22.89 42.50 -0.96
N PRO A 302 -23.77 43.32 -1.59
CA PRO A 302 -24.53 42.96 -2.79
C PRO A 302 -23.69 42.37 -3.93
N ARG A 303 -22.50 42.94 -4.14
CA ARG A 303 -21.57 42.53 -5.21
C ARG A 303 -21.15 41.06 -5.10
N HIS A 304 -20.93 40.55 -3.89
CA HIS A 304 -20.51 39.16 -3.69
C HIS A 304 -21.66 38.16 -3.92
N TYR A 305 -22.90 38.55 -3.63
CA TYR A 305 -24.07 37.74 -4.02
C TYR A 305 -24.24 37.74 -5.54
N GLN A 306 -24.05 38.88 -6.21
CA GLN A 306 -24.08 38.92 -7.68
C GLN A 306 -23.00 38.03 -8.29
N GLU A 307 -21.77 38.05 -7.77
CA GLU A 307 -20.68 37.16 -8.19
C GLU A 307 -21.07 35.67 -8.00
N LEU A 308 -21.64 35.31 -6.85
CA LEU A 308 -22.12 33.95 -6.57
C LEU A 308 -23.22 33.52 -7.56
N PHE A 309 -24.23 34.35 -7.81
CA PHE A 309 -25.30 34.01 -8.75
C PHE A 309 -24.81 33.95 -10.20
N SER A 310 -23.90 34.84 -10.59
CA SER A 310 -23.22 34.80 -11.89
C SER A 310 -22.51 33.45 -12.09
N TYR A 311 -21.79 33.00 -11.07
CA TYR A 311 -21.11 31.71 -11.07
C TYR A 311 -22.09 30.54 -11.15
N LEU A 312 -23.19 30.56 -10.39
CA LEU A 312 -24.20 29.50 -10.46
C LEU A 312 -24.84 29.41 -11.85
N HIS A 313 -25.10 30.56 -12.49
CA HIS A 313 -25.66 30.60 -13.84
C HIS A 313 -24.70 30.08 -14.92
N SER A 314 -23.39 30.07 -14.68
CA SER A 314 -22.43 29.49 -15.62
C SER A 314 -22.29 27.97 -15.49
N LEU A 315 -22.87 27.36 -14.45
CA LEU A 315 -22.84 25.90 -14.27
C LEU A 315 -23.87 25.22 -15.17
N PRO A 316 -23.53 24.06 -15.79
CA PRO A 316 -24.43 23.34 -16.68
C PRO A 316 -25.67 22.76 -15.96
N SER A 317 -25.55 22.47 -14.66
CA SER A 317 -26.66 22.01 -13.81
C SER A 317 -26.51 22.66 -12.43
N PRO A 318 -27.08 23.87 -12.21
CA PRO A 318 -26.93 24.56 -10.94
C PRO A 318 -27.62 23.80 -9.80
N PRO A 319 -27.01 23.73 -8.60
CA PRO A 319 -27.67 23.20 -7.42
C PRO A 319 -28.94 23.98 -7.07
N PRO A 320 -29.93 23.35 -6.42
CA PRO A 320 -31.03 24.08 -5.82
C PRO A 320 -30.50 25.04 -4.74
N LEU A 321 -31.03 26.25 -4.70
CA LEU A 321 -30.63 27.25 -3.71
C LEU A 321 -31.22 26.91 -2.34
N SER A 322 -30.39 26.92 -1.28
CA SER A 322 -30.91 26.75 0.07
C SER A 322 -31.82 27.91 0.49
N LYS A 323 -32.78 27.60 1.38
CA LYS A 323 -33.65 28.61 2.01
C LYS A 323 -32.84 29.69 2.72
N ASP A 324 -31.74 29.31 3.37
CA ASP A 324 -30.89 30.24 4.11
C ASP A 324 -30.16 31.22 3.17
N LEU A 325 -29.69 30.74 2.01
CA LEU A 325 -29.06 31.60 0.99
C LEU A 325 -30.07 32.61 0.44
N LEU A 326 -31.28 32.14 0.11
CA LEU A 326 -32.36 33.00 -0.37
C LEU A 326 -32.76 34.04 0.69
N GLN A 327 -32.85 33.62 1.95
CA GLN A 327 -33.16 34.51 3.07
C GLN A 327 -32.09 35.58 3.25
N ASP A 328 -30.81 35.22 3.17
CA ASP A 328 -29.73 36.21 3.25
C ASP A 328 -29.76 37.19 2.08
N TYR A 329 -29.95 36.68 0.86
CA TYR A 329 -30.02 37.54 -0.32
C TYR A 329 -31.20 38.52 -0.22
N LEU A 330 -32.37 38.04 0.20
CA LEU A 330 -33.55 38.88 0.43
C LEU A 330 -33.27 39.95 1.49
N ASN A 331 -32.75 39.57 2.65
CA ASN A 331 -32.58 40.46 3.80
C ASN A 331 -31.48 41.50 3.65
N PHE A 332 -30.44 41.21 2.86
CA PHE A 332 -29.25 42.05 2.79
C PHE A 332 -29.05 42.72 1.43
N VAL A 333 -29.60 42.17 0.35
CA VAL A 333 -29.45 42.72 -0.99
C VAL A 333 -30.74 43.34 -1.50
N LEU A 334 -31.85 42.60 -1.50
CA LEU A 334 -33.11 43.07 -2.06
C LEU A 334 -33.88 44.00 -1.11
N LEU A 335 -33.87 43.69 0.19
CA LEU A 335 -34.61 44.40 1.24
C LEU A 335 -33.70 44.71 2.43
N PRO A 336 -32.61 45.49 2.25
CA PRO A 336 -31.77 45.89 3.37
C PRO A 336 -32.63 46.60 4.43
N LYS A 337 -32.30 46.43 5.72
CA LYS A 337 -33.10 46.99 6.84
C LYS A 337 -33.46 48.47 6.69
N GLN A 338 -32.59 49.25 6.02
CA GLN A 338 -32.82 50.66 5.70
C GLN A 338 -33.90 50.87 4.63
N ALA A 339 -34.00 49.98 3.64
CA ALA A 339 -35.06 50.00 2.63
C ALA A 339 -36.44 49.72 3.24
N VAL A 340 -36.53 48.81 4.22
CA VAL A 340 -37.80 48.53 4.93
C VAL A 340 -38.25 49.72 5.79
N THR A 341 -37.32 50.60 6.21
CA THR A 341 -37.66 51.86 6.90
C THR A 341 -38.00 53.01 5.95
N ALA A 342 -37.86 52.83 4.64
CA ALA A 342 -38.18 53.86 3.66
C ALA A 342 -39.66 54.22 3.70
N TRP A 343 -39.97 55.48 3.43
CA TRP A 343 -41.30 56.08 3.63
C TRP A 343 -42.42 55.31 2.91
N CYS A 344 -42.09 54.67 1.80
CA CYS A 344 -43.00 53.89 0.96
C CYS A 344 -43.44 52.52 1.56
N TRP A 345 -42.92 52.15 2.73
CA TRP A 345 -43.28 50.95 3.51
C TRP A 345 -44.02 51.26 4.82
N ARG A 346 -44.17 52.55 5.15
CA ARG A 346 -44.96 52.99 6.31
C ARG A 346 -46.45 52.96 5.95
N SER A 347 -47.29 52.78 6.97
CA SER A 347 -48.73 52.59 6.78
C SER A 347 -49.37 53.71 5.93
N PRO A 348 -50.30 53.37 5.01
CA PRO A 348 -50.79 52.02 4.75
C PRO A 348 -49.75 51.18 4.00
N ALA A 349 -49.45 50.00 4.53
CA ALA A 349 -48.47 49.10 3.93
C ALA A 349 -48.98 48.63 2.57
N PRO A 350 -48.13 48.57 1.52
CA PRO A 350 -48.54 48.07 0.21
C PRO A 350 -49.07 46.64 0.32
N GLY A 351 -50.13 46.33 -0.44
CA GLY A 351 -50.63 44.95 -0.54
C GLY A 351 -49.59 44.01 -1.14
N VAL A 352 -49.75 42.70 -0.96
CA VAL A 352 -48.80 41.68 -1.49
C VAL A 352 -48.60 41.81 -3.01
N THR A 353 -49.61 42.25 -3.74
CA THR A 353 -49.55 42.56 -5.18
C THR A 353 -48.65 43.77 -5.49
N ASP A 354 -48.74 44.84 -4.70
CA ASP A 354 -47.87 46.01 -4.83
C ASP A 354 -46.43 45.69 -4.43
N PHE A 355 -46.24 44.79 -3.46
CA PHE A 355 -44.93 44.26 -3.08
C PHE A 355 -44.27 43.52 -4.25
N LEU A 356 -44.99 42.62 -4.90
CA LEU A 356 -44.49 41.87 -6.06
C LEU A 356 -44.25 42.78 -7.28
N ALA A 357 -45.15 43.74 -7.52
CA ALA A 357 -44.97 44.74 -8.57
C ALA A 357 -43.74 45.63 -8.34
N ARG A 358 -43.47 46.00 -7.08
CA ARG A 358 -42.26 46.77 -6.71
C ARG A 358 -40.99 45.93 -6.78
N LEU A 359 -41.01 44.65 -6.38
CA LEU A 359 -39.87 43.74 -6.59
C LEU A 359 -39.52 43.63 -8.08
N LYS A 360 -40.53 43.58 -8.95
CA LYS A 360 -40.34 43.60 -10.41
C LYS A 360 -39.71 44.93 -10.86
N GLN A 361 -40.19 46.06 -10.37
CA GLN A 361 -39.63 47.39 -10.66
C GLN A 361 -38.18 47.56 -10.18
N VAL A 362 -37.86 47.12 -8.97
CA VAL A 362 -36.50 47.17 -8.41
C VAL A 362 -35.55 46.25 -9.18
N GLY A 363 -36.05 45.10 -9.66
CA GLY A 363 -35.31 44.22 -10.57
C GLY A 363 -35.03 44.85 -11.94
N GLU A 364 -35.92 45.71 -12.43
CA GLU A 364 -35.77 46.44 -13.70
C GLU A 364 -34.93 47.72 -13.57
N THR A 365 -34.85 48.33 -12.37
CA THR A 365 -34.13 49.60 -12.13
C THR A 365 -32.74 49.43 -11.50
N GLN A 366 -32.06 48.29 -11.66
CA GLN A 366 -30.62 48.25 -11.31
C GLN A 366 -29.89 49.37 -12.08
N PRO A 367 -29.16 50.26 -11.40
CA PRO A 367 -28.46 51.33 -12.09
C PRO A 367 -27.31 50.70 -12.87
N VAL A 368 -27.44 50.71 -14.21
CA VAL A 368 -26.29 50.71 -15.10
C VAL A 368 -25.39 51.82 -14.59
N ALA A 369 -24.16 51.47 -14.20
CA ALA A 369 -23.16 52.40 -13.70
C ALA A 369 -23.08 53.61 -14.66
N SER A 370 -23.63 54.74 -14.23
CA SER A 370 -23.48 56.00 -14.95
C SER A 370 -22.05 56.48 -14.73
N ASN A 371 -21.16 56.06 -15.61
CA ASN A 371 -19.93 56.79 -15.91
C ASN A 371 -20.32 58.21 -16.34
N LYS A 372 -20.36 59.13 -15.39
CA LYS A 372 -20.25 60.56 -15.67
C LYS A 372 -19.28 61.17 -14.67
N GLU A 373 -18.06 61.30 -15.17
CA GLU A 373 -17.12 62.35 -14.78
C GLU A 373 -17.85 63.68 -14.57
N ARG A 374 -17.44 64.44 -13.55
CA ARG A 374 -17.11 65.88 -13.60
C ARG A 374 -16.92 66.48 -12.21
N PRO A 375 -16.25 67.64 -12.07
CA PRO A 375 -15.86 68.60 -13.11
C PRO A 375 -14.49 68.37 -13.73
#